data_AF-A0A9X4NQZ0-F1
#
_entry.id   AF-A0A9X4NQZ0-F1
#
_cell.length_a   1.000
_cell.length_b   1.000
_cell.length_c   1.000
_cell.angle_alpha   90.00
_cell.angle_beta   90.00
_cell.angle_gamma   90.00
#
_symmetry.space_group_name_H-M   'P 1'
#
loop_
_entity.id
_entity.type
_entity.pdbx_description
1 polymer ?
#
loop_
_entity_poly.entity_id
_entity_poly.type
_entity_poly.pdbx_seq_one_letter_code
_entity_poly.pdbx_strand_id
1 'polypeptide(L)'
;MAATPAKSPSSPTPPAPTAAAYRSEHERDVINRLKRIEGQVRGLIDMVEKGRSCEDVAQQMSAARKAMDKAFYRMMACSVMEAVSTSNSEVDTFREVERSTRILEKYA
;
A
#
# COMPACT_ATOMS: atom_id res chain seq x y z
N MET A 1 -46.66 -1.38 37.25
CA MET A 1 -45.74 -0.26 36.99
C MET A 1 -44.36 -0.85 36.73
N ALA A 2 -44.09 -1.24 35.48
CA ALA A 2 -42.82 -1.84 35.09
C ALA A 2 -41.98 -0.77 34.39
N ALA A 3 -40.78 -0.54 34.91
CA ALA A 3 -39.80 0.38 34.36
C ALA A 3 -39.24 -0.15 33.04
N THR A 4 -39.26 0.68 32.01
CA THR A 4 -38.62 0.45 30.71
C THR A 4 -37.10 0.63 30.85
N PRO A 5 -36.24 -0.23 30.31
CA PRO A 5 -34.80 0.01 30.33
C PRO A 5 -34.40 1.05 29.29
N ALA A 6 -33.54 1.96 29.71
CA ALA A 6 -32.95 3.03 28.92
C ALA A 6 -32.11 2.50 27.75
N LYS A 7 -32.25 3.14 26.59
CA LYS A 7 -31.44 2.94 25.39
C LYS A 7 -30.06 3.58 25.60
N SER A 8 -29.01 2.77 25.66
CA SER A 8 -27.61 3.24 25.72
C SER A 8 -27.24 4.08 24.49
N PRO A 9 -26.35 5.08 24.62
CA PRO A 9 -25.96 5.96 23.52
C PRO A 9 -25.01 5.23 22.56
N SER A 10 -25.32 5.27 21.28
CA SER A 10 -24.43 4.83 20.19
C SER A 10 -23.17 5.72 20.16
N SER A 11 -22.00 5.09 20.27
CA SER A 11 -20.71 5.75 20.05
C SER A 11 -20.64 6.39 18.65
N PRO A 12 -20.03 7.58 18.50
CA PRO A 12 -19.87 8.19 17.19
C PRO A 12 -18.87 7.37 16.37
N THR A 13 -19.32 6.89 15.21
CA THR A 13 -18.45 6.34 14.16
C THR A 13 -17.43 7.43 13.79
N PRO A 14 -16.12 7.13 13.77
CA PRO A 14 -15.13 8.11 13.32
C PRO A 14 -15.47 8.55 11.89
N PRO A 15 -15.32 9.85 11.56
CA PRO A 15 -15.64 10.34 10.23
C PRO A 15 -14.81 9.59 9.19
N ALA A 16 -15.46 9.22 8.08
CA ALA A 16 -14.78 8.52 6.99
C ALA A 16 -13.55 9.35 6.54
N PRO A 17 -12.37 8.72 6.37
CA PRO A 17 -11.18 9.42 5.91
C PRO A 17 -11.44 10.05 4.55
N THR A 18 -10.99 11.29 4.35
CA THR A 18 -11.06 11.96 3.06
C THR A 18 -10.03 11.36 2.10
N ALA A 19 -10.32 11.36 0.79
CA ALA A 19 -9.40 10.85 -0.24
C ALA A 19 -7.97 11.41 -0.12
N ALA A 20 -7.87 12.70 0.23
CA ALA A 20 -6.60 13.38 0.43
C ALA A 20 -5.82 12.88 1.66
N ALA A 21 -6.50 12.65 2.79
CA ALA A 21 -5.87 12.09 3.98
C ALA A 21 -5.36 10.67 3.72
N TYR A 22 -6.19 9.86 3.04
CA TYR A 22 -5.87 8.49 2.65
C TYR A 22 -4.61 8.40 1.78
N ARG A 23 -4.55 9.22 0.72
CA ARG A 23 -3.38 9.33 -0.17
C ARG A 23 -2.11 9.70 0.61
N SER A 24 -2.19 10.71 1.46
CA SER A 24 -1.01 11.19 2.22
C SER A 24 -0.46 10.15 3.19
N GLU A 25 -1.32 9.32 3.79
CA GLU A 25 -0.91 8.23 4.68
C GLU A 25 -0.26 7.09 3.88
N HIS A 26 -0.84 6.72 2.74
CA HIS A 26 -0.28 5.70 1.84
C HIS A 26 1.09 6.11 1.28
N GLU A 27 1.24 7.36 0.84
CA GLU A 27 2.51 7.88 0.35
C GLU A 27 3.60 7.82 1.43
N ARG A 28 3.28 8.17 2.68
CA ARG A 28 4.23 8.05 3.80
C ARG A 28 4.64 6.60 4.08
N ASP A 29 3.70 5.65 4.08
CA ASP A 29 4.03 4.22 4.26
C ASP A 29 4.94 3.72 3.13
N VAL A 30 4.64 4.09 1.88
CA VAL A 30 5.44 3.70 0.72
C VAL A 30 6.84 4.32 0.78
N ILE A 31 6.98 5.60 1.13
CA ILE A 31 8.29 6.24 1.33
C ILE A 31 9.10 5.48 2.38
N ASN A 32 8.49 5.11 3.50
CA ASN A 32 9.18 4.37 4.56
C ASN A 32 9.61 2.97 4.10
N ARG A 33 8.84 2.31 3.22
CA ARG A 33 9.24 1.04 2.59
C ARG A 33 10.41 1.23 1.64
N LEU A 34 10.35 2.23 0.78
CA LEU A 34 11.41 2.55 -0.18
C LEU A 34 12.73 2.87 0.52
N LYS A 35 12.71 3.63 1.62
CA LYS A 35 13.91 3.87 2.45
C LYS A 35 14.53 2.58 3.02
N ARG A 36 13.69 1.61 3.41
CA ARG A 36 14.20 0.29 3.86
C ARG A 36 14.81 -0.48 2.69
N ILE A 37 14.17 -0.47 1.53
CA ILE A 37 14.68 -1.12 0.32
C ILE A 37 16.00 -0.49 -0.13
N GLU A 38 16.13 0.82 -0.07
CA GLU A 38 17.37 1.55 -0.31
C GLU A 38 18.51 1.03 0.58
N GLY A 39 18.23 0.82 1.88
CA GLY A 39 19.18 0.19 2.81
C GLY A 39 19.54 -1.25 2.42
N GLN A 40 18.57 -2.05 1.95
CA GLN A 40 18.82 -3.40 1.45
C GLN A 40 19.71 -3.38 0.20
N VAL A 41 19.47 -2.46 -0.74
CA VAL A 41 20.28 -2.32 -1.96
C VAL A 41 21.71 -1.91 -1.62
N ARG A 42 21.91 -0.97 -0.69
CA ARG A 42 23.25 -0.65 -0.17
C ARG A 42 23.93 -1.88 0.42
N GLY A 43 23.21 -2.65 1.25
CA GLY A 43 23.71 -3.90 1.82
C GLY A 43 24.12 -4.93 0.75
N LEU A 44 23.36 -5.04 -0.34
CA LEU A 44 23.70 -5.93 -1.46
C LEU A 44 24.99 -5.51 -2.17
N ILE A 45 25.17 -4.21 -2.42
CA ILE A 45 26.41 -3.67 -3.00
C ILE A 45 27.60 -4.02 -2.10
N ASP A 46 27.49 -3.73 -0.80
CA ASP A 46 28.49 -4.07 0.21
C ASP A 46 28.86 -5.57 0.22
N MET A 47 27.86 -6.46 0.11
CA MET A 47 28.09 -7.91 0.09
C MET A 47 28.89 -8.34 -1.14
N VAL A 48 28.58 -7.76 -2.30
CA VAL A 48 29.29 -8.03 -3.56
C VAL A 48 30.73 -7.51 -3.48
N GLU A 49 30.93 -6.28 -3.01
CA GLU A 49 32.27 -5.69 -2.84
C GLU A 49 33.14 -6.49 -1.85
N LYS A 50 32.54 -7.04 -0.80
CA LYS A 50 33.21 -7.90 0.20
C LYS A 50 33.39 -9.35 -0.26
N GLY A 51 32.99 -9.69 -1.49
CA GLY A 51 33.17 -11.03 -2.05
C GLY A 51 32.36 -12.12 -1.33
N ARG A 52 31.16 -11.79 -0.83
CA ARG A 52 30.24 -12.79 -0.23
C ARG A 52 29.82 -13.82 -1.28
N SER A 53 29.37 -14.99 -0.82
CA SER A 53 28.91 -16.05 -1.72
C SER A 53 27.73 -15.59 -2.59
N CYS A 54 27.68 -16.07 -3.83
CA CYS A 54 26.57 -15.76 -4.74
C CYS A 54 25.21 -16.19 -4.15
N GLU A 55 25.19 -17.29 -3.40
CA GLU A 55 23.98 -17.79 -2.74
C GLU A 55 23.47 -16.83 -1.66
N ASP A 56 24.36 -16.33 -0.79
CA ASP A 56 23.99 -15.36 0.26
C ASP A 56 23.47 -14.06 -0.37
N VAL A 57 24.14 -13.57 -1.42
CA VAL A 57 23.73 -12.36 -2.14
C VAL A 57 22.36 -12.58 -2.80
N ALA A 58 22.16 -13.71 -3.47
CA ALA A 58 20.89 -14.05 -4.12
C ALA A 58 19.74 -14.15 -3.10
N GLN A 59 20.00 -14.71 -1.91
CA GLN A 59 19.01 -14.79 -0.84
C GLN A 59 18.59 -13.39 -0.37
N GLN A 60 19.54 -12.48 -0.13
CA GLN A 60 19.24 -11.10 0.25
C GLN A 60 18.55 -10.33 -0.88
N MET A 61 18.91 -10.60 -2.14
CA MET A 61 18.29 -9.99 -3.30
C MET A 61 16.83 -10.42 -3.44
N SER A 62 16.52 -11.69 -3.16
CA SER A 62 15.14 -12.19 -3.07
C SER A 62 14.33 -11.46 -1.98
N ALA A 63 14.94 -11.20 -0.82
CA ALA A 63 14.31 -10.42 0.24
C ALA A 63 14.02 -8.97 -0.19
N ALA A 64 14.95 -8.33 -0.91
CA ALA A 64 14.76 -6.99 -1.46
C ALA A 64 13.65 -6.95 -2.52
N ARG A 65 13.60 -7.94 -3.44
CA ARG A 65 12.53 -8.08 -4.44
C ARG A 65 11.16 -8.18 -3.76
N LYS A 66 11.02 -9.09 -2.78
CA LYS A 66 9.77 -9.25 -2.03
C LYS A 66 9.35 -7.98 -1.26
N ALA A 67 10.31 -7.20 -0.78
CA ALA A 67 10.02 -5.91 -0.16
C ALA A 67 9.52 -4.88 -1.18
N MET A 68 10.11 -4.85 -2.38
CA MET A 68 9.68 -4.02 -3.50
C MET A 68 8.27 -4.38 -3.97
N ASP A 69 7.98 -5.66 -4.17
CA ASP A 69 6.65 -6.13 -4.60
C ASP A 69 5.56 -5.66 -3.61
N LYS A 70 5.83 -5.76 -2.30
CA LYS A 70 4.92 -5.26 -1.26
C LYS A 70 4.71 -3.75 -1.34
N ALA A 71 5.74 -2.97 -1.68
CA ALA A 71 5.61 -1.52 -1.86
C ALA A 71 4.80 -1.20 -3.12
N PHE A 72 5.02 -1.93 -4.21
CA PHE A 72 4.26 -1.82 -5.45
C PHE A 72 2.76 -2.08 -5.23
N TYR A 73 2.41 -3.20 -4.58
CA TYR A 73 0.99 -3.50 -4.32
C TYR A 73 0.31 -2.47 -3.42
N ARG A 74 1.04 -1.84 -2.50
CA ARG A 74 0.51 -0.72 -1.70
C ARG A 74 0.19 0.49 -2.57
N MET A 75 1.07 0.84 -3.51
CA MET A 75 0.78 1.92 -4.47
C MET A 75 -0.42 1.61 -5.35
N MET A 76 -0.56 0.35 -5.80
CA MET A 76 -1.71 -0.06 -6.60
C MET A 76 -3.02 -0.01 -5.81
N ALA A 77 -3.00 -0.38 -4.53
CA ALA A 77 -4.16 -0.22 -3.66
C ALA A 77 -4.57 1.27 -3.55
N CYS A 78 -3.60 2.19 -3.41
CA CYS A 78 -3.86 3.63 -3.40
C CYS A 78 -4.56 4.10 -4.69
N SER A 79 -4.09 3.63 -5.86
CA SER A 79 -4.70 3.94 -7.17
C SER A 79 -6.17 3.53 -7.24
N VAL A 80 -6.49 2.31 -6.78
CA VAL A 80 -7.87 1.80 -6.79
C VAL A 80 -8.76 2.60 -5.83
N MET A 81 -8.27 2.95 -4.64
CA MET A 81 -9.06 3.73 -3.69
C MET A 81 -9.28 5.18 -4.12
N GLU A 82 -8.32 5.75 -4.83
CA GLU A 82 -8.48 7.06 -5.44
C GLU A 82 -9.54 7.06 -6.55
N ALA A 83 -9.56 6.03 -7.39
CA ALA A 83 -10.59 5.83 -8.42
C ALA A 83 -11.99 5.82 -7.82
N VAL A 84 -12.19 5.14 -6.69
CA VAL A 84 -13.48 5.09 -5.99
C VAL A 84 -13.83 6.41 -5.31
N SER A 85 -12.84 7.19 -4.86
CA SER A 85 -13.08 8.40 -4.08
C SER A 85 -13.26 9.68 -4.91
N THR A 86 -12.77 9.71 -6.14
CA THR A 86 -12.69 10.92 -6.98
C THR A 86 -13.65 10.89 -8.18
N SER A 87 -14.21 9.73 -8.48
CA SER A 87 -15.10 9.56 -9.64
C SER A 87 -16.47 10.22 -9.41
N ASN A 88 -16.98 10.86 -10.46
CA ASN A 88 -18.26 11.58 -10.43
C ASN A 88 -19.46 10.71 -10.84
N SER A 89 -19.21 9.49 -11.33
CA SER A 89 -20.23 8.52 -11.73
C SER A 89 -19.75 7.07 -11.53
N GLU A 90 -20.69 6.13 -11.48
CA GLU A 90 -20.38 4.69 -11.41
C GLU A 90 -19.59 4.21 -12.65
N VAL A 91 -19.91 4.75 -13.83
CA VAL A 91 -19.23 4.41 -15.09
C VAL A 91 -17.77 4.87 -15.08
N ASP A 92 -17.51 6.07 -14.57
CA ASP A 92 -16.15 6.60 -14.45
C ASP A 92 -15.34 5.81 -13.42
N THR A 93 -15.97 5.44 -12.29
CA THR A 93 -15.35 4.59 -11.28
C THR A 93 -14.91 3.26 -11.88
N PHE A 94 -15.78 2.61 -12.65
CA PHE A 94 -15.47 1.34 -13.30
C PHE A 94 -14.29 1.47 -14.27
N ARG A 95 -14.24 2.55 -15.07
CA ARG A 95 -13.13 2.83 -16.00
C ARG A 95 -11.81 3.05 -15.27
N GLU A 96 -11.79 3.81 -14.18
CA GLU A 96 -10.57 4.10 -13.42
C GLU A 96 -10.07 2.87 -12.63
N VAL A 97 -10.98 2.03 -12.13
CA VAL A 97 -10.61 0.74 -11.53
C VAL A 97 -10.04 -0.19 -12.60
N GLU A 98 -10.68 -0.30 -13.77
CA GLU A 98 -10.16 -1.12 -14.88
C GLU A 98 -8.76 -0.65 -15.34
N ARG A 99 -8.54 0.68 -15.38
CA ARG A 99 -7.22 1.26 -15.64
C ARG A 99 -6.19 0.83 -14.59
N SER A 100 -6.57 0.86 -13.31
CA SER A 100 -5.70 0.41 -12.21
C SER A 100 -5.38 -1.10 -12.31
N THR A 101 -6.36 -1.93 -12.65
CA THR A 101 -6.18 -3.38 -12.85
C THR A 101 -5.23 -3.68 -14.01
N ARG A 102 -5.33 -2.97 -15.14
CA ARG A 102 -4.39 -3.13 -16.27
C ARG A 102 -2.94 -2.85 -15.88
N ILE A 103 -2.70 -1.90 -14.97
CA ILE A 103 -1.36 -1.64 -14.44
C ILE A 103 -0.89 -2.82 -13.59
N LEU A 104 -1.75 -3.37 -12.72
CA LEU A 104 -1.43 -4.56 -11.93
C LEU A 104 -1.04 -5.74 -12.81
N GLU A 105 -1.83 -6.05 -13.85
CA GLU A 105 -1.56 -7.16 -14.77
C GLU A 105 -0.23 -7.02 -15.53
N LYS A 106 0.19 -5.80 -15.85
CA LYS A 106 1.46 -5.55 -16.53
C LYS A 106 2.69 -5.90 -15.68
N TYR A 107 2.56 -5.84 -14.36
CA TYR A 107 3.67 -6.00 -13.41
C TYR A 107 3.47 -7.18 -12.44
N ALA A 108 2.43 -7.99 -12.65
CA ALA A 108 2.20 -9.27 -11.99
C ALA A 108 3.01 -10.38 -12.66
#